data_AF-Q98MS4-F1
#
_entry.id   AF-Q98MS4-F1
#
_cell.length_a   1.000
_cell.length_b   1.000
_cell.length_c   1.000
_cell.angle_alpha   90.00
_cell.angle_beta   90.00
_cell.angle_gamma   90.00
#
_symmetry.space_group_name_H-M   'P 1'
#
loop_
_entity.id
_entity.type
_entity.pdbx_description
1 polymer ?
#
loop_
_entity_poly.entity_id
_entity_poly.type
_entity_poly.pdbx_seq_one_letter_code
_entity_poly.pdbx_strand_id
1 'polypeptide(L)'
;MAATVIFLTTTGAGTWTVPADWNNSNNSIETIGAGLLGGGAYSKKNNVTLTPGGSVNYSVGSASSGVANDTFFGATTFAASICAAKAGGASLGGDAASGIGDVKYSGGARGLANGGGGGAAGPHGNGAAGGSGGGSGGGGNGGGSTGAASSFPSGGAGGNNFGGTGGGAGGAATALPGAAGTNGGGGGGGSPDDSDTPGVGGNGGNGTEWDATHGSGGGAGAGGDASTAGGSGGLYGGGAGRSNLSGGQGIIVITYTPGGAPDITGTLAATLAGGYIANITGTVQPLPPVNQIDMHDGKPREDHAAARNQAKREAHYKLRNAVRKAARKANGAADEPAEQPADLKEMARAIQAEIKTDGIVARLRDIRKLVAEYQAELARLAQEAEDETVAILLLTGDI
;
A
#
# COMPACT_ATOMS: atom_id res chain seq x y z
N MET A 1 9.89 -10.39 -21.02
CA MET A 1 10.14 -10.07 -19.59
C MET A 1 8.81 -10.16 -18.85
N ALA A 2 8.81 -10.53 -17.58
CA ALA A 2 7.59 -10.55 -16.78
C ALA A 2 7.12 -9.12 -16.50
N ALA A 3 5.81 -8.93 -16.34
CA ALA A 3 5.25 -7.64 -15.94
C ALA A 3 5.55 -7.36 -14.46
N THR A 4 5.85 -6.11 -14.15
CA THR A 4 6.03 -5.57 -12.80
C THR A 4 4.76 -4.84 -12.39
N VAL A 5 4.29 -5.07 -11.16
CA VAL A 5 3.13 -4.38 -10.56
C VAL A 5 3.58 -3.58 -9.35
N ILE A 6 3.19 -2.31 -9.27
CA ILE A 6 3.50 -1.39 -8.18
C ILE A 6 2.20 -0.80 -7.65
N PHE A 7 2.06 -0.75 -6.33
CA PHE A 7 0.91 -0.18 -5.64
C PHE A 7 1.29 1.11 -4.92
N LEU A 8 0.52 2.17 -5.12
CA LEU A 8 0.59 3.39 -4.31
C LEU A 8 -0.68 3.46 -3.45
N THR A 9 -0.51 3.29 -2.14
CA THR A 9 -1.62 3.18 -1.18
C THR A 9 -1.59 4.25 -0.07
N THR A 10 -0.50 5.00 0.04
CA THR A 10 -0.40 6.08 1.03
C THR A 10 -1.32 7.23 0.64
N THR A 11 -2.35 7.50 1.46
CA THR A 11 -3.34 8.54 1.19
C THR A 11 -2.76 9.95 1.19
N GLY A 12 -3.31 10.83 0.36
CA GLY A 12 -2.85 12.20 0.16
C GLY A 12 -1.90 12.32 -1.04
N ALA A 13 -1.34 13.52 -1.20
CA ALA A 13 -0.43 13.83 -2.29
C ALA A 13 0.95 13.16 -2.10
N GLY A 14 1.56 12.74 -3.21
CA GLY A 14 2.90 12.14 -3.22
C GLY A 14 3.59 12.25 -4.58
N THR A 15 4.83 11.79 -4.62
CA THR A 15 5.64 11.68 -5.85
C THR A 15 6.13 10.25 -6.04
N TRP A 16 6.21 9.81 -7.29
CA TRP A 16 6.70 8.50 -7.68
C TRP A 16 7.76 8.65 -8.78
N THR A 17 8.89 7.97 -8.60
CA THR A 17 9.97 7.96 -9.60
C THR A 17 9.71 6.88 -10.64
N VAL A 18 9.70 7.27 -11.90
CA VAL A 18 9.52 6.37 -13.04
C VAL A 18 10.74 5.45 -13.15
N PRO A 19 10.57 4.12 -13.23
CA PRO A 19 11.66 3.18 -13.42
C PRO A 19 12.52 3.52 -14.64
N ALA A 20 13.83 3.28 -14.54
CA ALA A 20 14.78 3.57 -15.62
C ALA A 20 14.54 2.69 -16.87
N ASP A 21 13.92 1.53 -16.69
CA ASP A 21 13.52 0.56 -17.71
C ASP A 21 12.04 0.72 -18.11
N TRP A 22 11.43 1.89 -17.88
CA TRP A 22 10.03 2.12 -18.24
C TRP A 22 9.79 1.97 -19.75
N ASN A 23 8.71 1.25 -20.11
CA ASN A 23 8.29 1.01 -21.48
C ASN A 23 6.98 1.74 -21.77
N ASN A 24 7.03 2.78 -22.59
CA ASN A 24 5.87 3.60 -22.97
C ASN A 24 4.81 2.84 -23.79
N SER A 25 5.14 1.67 -24.36
CA SER A 25 4.25 0.90 -25.24
C SER A 25 3.62 -0.33 -24.58
N ASN A 26 3.99 -0.64 -23.33
CA ASN A 26 3.44 -1.80 -22.62
C ASN A 26 3.36 -1.52 -21.11
N ASN A 27 2.45 -0.60 -20.77
CA ASN A 27 2.14 -0.26 -19.40
C ASN A 27 0.66 0.14 -19.23
N SER A 28 0.20 0.14 -17.99
CA SER A 28 -1.09 0.69 -17.60
C SER A 28 -1.05 1.31 -16.21
N ILE A 29 -1.87 2.34 -16.04
CA ILE A 29 -2.17 2.96 -14.75
C ILE A 29 -3.65 2.72 -14.46
N GLU A 30 -3.96 2.20 -13.28
CA GLU A 30 -5.32 1.97 -12.80
C GLU A 30 -5.52 2.74 -11.49
N THR A 31 -6.70 3.34 -11.33
CA THR A 31 -7.04 4.14 -10.15
C THR A 31 -8.41 3.75 -9.63
N ILE A 32 -8.55 3.58 -8.32
CA ILE A 32 -9.83 3.52 -7.62
C ILE A 32 -9.95 4.71 -6.67
N GLY A 33 -11.05 5.45 -6.76
CA GLY A 33 -11.37 6.53 -5.82
C GLY A 33 -11.71 6.00 -4.42
N ALA A 34 -11.57 6.81 -3.38
CA ALA A 34 -12.01 6.39 -2.05
C ALA A 34 -13.54 6.16 -1.99
N GLY A 35 -13.99 5.26 -1.13
CA GLY A 35 -15.39 5.02 -0.83
C GLY A 35 -15.82 5.76 0.42
N LEU A 36 -17.02 6.33 0.42
CA LEU A 36 -17.68 6.83 1.62
C LEU A 36 -18.79 5.86 2.01
N LEU A 37 -20.03 6.11 1.58
CA LEU A 37 -21.14 5.15 1.68
C LEU A 37 -21.42 4.50 0.32
N GLY A 38 -21.24 5.25 -0.76
CA GLY A 38 -21.05 4.68 -2.10
C GLY A 38 -19.60 4.26 -2.30
N GLY A 39 -19.39 3.29 -3.18
CA GLY A 39 -18.05 2.84 -3.56
C GLY A 39 -17.37 3.81 -4.53
N GLY A 40 -16.04 3.77 -4.59
CA GLY A 40 -15.23 4.56 -5.51
C GLY A 40 -15.37 4.10 -6.97
N ALA A 41 -15.21 5.05 -7.90
CA ALA A 41 -15.09 4.75 -9.33
C ALA A 41 -13.75 4.06 -9.63
N TYR A 42 -13.66 3.50 -10.83
CA TYR A 42 -12.45 2.93 -11.41
C TYR A 42 -12.15 3.62 -12.74
N SER A 43 -10.86 3.87 -12.99
CA SER A 43 -10.35 4.32 -14.29
C SER A 43 -9.04 3.58 -14.61
N LYS A 44 -8.81 3.30 -15.89
CA LYS A 44 -7.58 2.72 -16.41
C LYS A 44 -7.11 3.48 -17.65
N LYS A 45 -5.80 3.76 -17.72
CA LYS A 45 -5.12 4.33 -18.87
C LYS A 45 -4.03 3.37 -19.34
N ASN A 46 -3.98 3.07 -20.64
CA ASN A 46 -2.93 2.23 -21.22
C ASN A 46 -1.87 3.07 -21.93
N ASN A 47 -0.67 2.51 -22.07
CA ASN A 47 0.44 3.07 -22.86
C ASN A 47 0.78 4.52 -22.48
N VAL A 48 0.97 4.74 -21.18
CA VAL A 48 1.32 6.05 -20.65
C VAL A 48 2.78 6.37 -20.98
N THR A 49 2.98 7.49 -21.67
CA THR A 49 4.30 8.03 -21.95
C THR A 49 4.83 8.76 -20.73
N LEU A 50 5.88 8.21 -20.11
CA LEU A 50 6.61 8.84 -19.01
C LEU A 50 8.10 8.88 -19.35
N THR A 51 8.82 9.80 -18.71
CA THR A 51 10.27 9.89 -18.82
C THR A 51 10.92 8.95 -17.81
N PRO A 52 11.71 7.94 -18.23
CA PRO A 52 12.45 7.08 -17.30
C PRO A 52 13.32 7.90 -16.35
N GLY A 53 13.31 7.55 -15.05
CA GLY A 53 13.99 8.32 -14.00
C GLY A 53 13.30 9.64 -13.60
N GLY A 54 12.27 10.08 -14.33
CA GLY A 54 11.48 11.26 -14.00
C GLY A 54 10.64 11.09 -12.73
N SER A 55 10.13 12.19 -12.18
CA SER A 55 9.20 12.17 -11.05
C SER A 55 7.79 12.53 -11.51
N VAL A 56 6.79 11.79 -11.02
CA VAL A 56 5.37 11.97 -11.33
C VAL A 56 4.59 12.26 -10.05
N ASN A 57 3.76 13.29 -10.08
CA ASN A 57 2.85 13.62 -8.98
C ASN A 57 1.63 12.69 -8.99
N TYR A 58 1.15 12.34 -7.81
CA TYR A 58 -0.08 11.60 -7.62
C TYR A 58 -0.80 12.00 -6.33
N SER A 59 -2.05 11.55 -6.18
CA SER A 59 -2.78 11.58 -4.90
C SER A 59 -3.63 10.33 -4.76
N VAL A 60 -3.52 9.66 -3.61
CA VAL A 60 -4.40 8.54 -3.26
C VAL A 60 -5.53 9.07 -2.38
N GLY A 61 -6.78 8.83 -2.78
CA GLY A 61 -7.95 9.28 -2.04
C GLY A 61 -8.00 8.69 -0.63
N SER A 62 -8.26 9.50 0.39
CA SER A 62 -8.60 9.02 1.73
C SER A 62 -10.11 8.86 1.88
N ALA A 63 -10.52 7.90 2.72
CA ALA A 63 -11.88 7.79 3.24
C ALA A 63 -11.85 8.14 4.74
N SER A 64 -12.53 9.22 5.11
CA SER A 64 -12.75 9.61 6.50
C SER A 64 -14.24 9.84 6.74
N SER A 65 -14.63 9.98 8.01
CA SER A 65 -16.03 10.23 8.35
C SER A 65 -16.55 11.50 7.65
N GLY A 66 -17.47 11.32 6.70
CA GLY A 66 -18.13 12.38 5.96
C GLY A 66 -17.43 12.86 4.68
N VAL A 67 -16.19 12.43 4.39
CA VAL A 67 -15.45 12.87 3.21
C VAL A 67 -14.70 11.70 2.57
N ALA A 68 -14.88 11.53 1.26
CA ALA A 68 -14.02 10.68 0.44
C ALA A 68 -13.38 11.53 -0.65
N ASN A 69 -12.08 11.31 -0.86
CA ASN A 69 -11.30 12.06 -1.83
C ASN A 69 -11.04 11.25 -3.10
N ASP A 70 -10.92 11.96 -4.23
CA ASP A 70 -10.58 11.35 -5.51
C ASP A 70 -9.14 10.79 -5.50
N THR A 71 -8.90 9.82 -6.38
CA THR A 71 -7.57 9.25 -6.61
C THR A 71 -7.11 9.62 -8.01
N PHE A 72 -5.88 10.11 -8.15
CA PHE A 72 -5.36 10.54 -9.45
C PHE A 72 -3.84 10.40 -9.57
N PHE A 73 -3.37 10.23 -10.81
CA PHE A 73 -1.96 10.01 -11.16
C PHE A 73 -1.57 10.89 -12.36
N GLY A 74 -0.36 11.45 -12.34
CA GLY A 74 0.21 12.18 -13.47
C GLY A 74 0.23 13.71 -13.31
N ALA A 75 -0.43 14.26 -12.28
CA ALA A 75 -0.53 15.69 -12.06
C ALA A 75 -0.77 16.03 -10.57
N THR A 76 -0.85 17.32 -10.26
CA THR A 76 -1.18 17.84 -8.92
C THR A 76 -2.68 18.06 -8.71
N THR A 77 -3.48 18.02 -9.78
CA THR A 77 -4.93 18.20 -9.74
C THR A 77 -5.63 17.11 -10.52
N PHE A 78 -6.85 16.77 -10.11
CA PHE A 78 -7.67 15.77 -10.77
C PHE A 78 -7.85 16.06 -12.27
N ALA A 79 -8.22 17.28 -12.64
CA ALA A 79 -8.54 17.64 -14.02
C ALA A 79 -7.36 17.56 -15.00
N ALA A 80 -6.12 17.72 -14.51
CA ALA A 80 -4.91 17.65 -15.33
C ALA A 80 -4.24 16.27 -15.32
N SER A 81 -4.82 15.30 -14.61
CA SER A 81 -4.21 13.99 -14.41
C SER A 81 -4.28 13.11 -15.65
N ILE A 82 -3.38 12.12 -15.73
CA ILE A 82 -3.33 11.14 -16.81
C ILE A 82 -4.39 10.05 -16.60
N CYS A 83 -4.56 9.62 -15.34
CA CYS A 83 -5.57 8.66 -14.91
C CYS A 83 -6.15 9.12 -13.58
N ALA A 84 -7.47 9.14 -13.47
CA ALA A 84 -8.14 9.62 -12.27
C ALA A 84 -9.53 8.98 -12.09
N ALA A 85 -9.87 8.65 -10.86
CA ALA A 85 -11.13 8.04 -10.49
C ALA A 85 -11.80 8.82 -9.35
N LYS A 86 -13.10 9.07 -9.50
CA LYS A 86 -13.90 9.81 -8.53
C LYS A 86 -14.15 8.99 -7.26
N ALA A 87 -14.10 9.66 -6.11
CA ALA A 87 -14.58 9.09 -4.86
C ALA A 87 -16.08 8.82 -4.87
N GLY A 88 -16.51 7.83 -4.08
CA GLY A 88 -17.91 7.59 -3.74
C GLY A 88 -18.42 8.64 -2.76
N GLY A 89 -19.67 9.05 -2.93
CA GLY A 89 -20.34 10.02 -2.07
C GLY A 89 -21.12 9.37 -0.92
N ALA A 90 -21.87 10.21 -0.21
CA ALA A 90 -22.75 9.76 0.87
C ALA A 90 -23.96 8.96 0.37
N SER A 91 -24.34 9.08 -0.91
CA SER A 91 -25.52 8.39 -1.46
C SER A 91 -25.24 7.65 -2.78
N LEU A 92 -24.29 8.16 -3.56
CA LEU A 92 -23.96 7.67 -4.89
C LEU A 92 -22.55 7.07 -4.88
N GLY A 93 -22.32 6.10 -5.75
CA GLY A 93 -20.96 5.67 -6.05
C GLY A 93 -20.19 6.75 -6.83
N GLY A 94 -18.89 6.56 -6.96
CA GLY A 94 -18.05 7.43 -7.78
C GLY A 94 -18.50 7.36 -9.23
N ASP A 95 -18.66 8.53 -9.84
CA ASP A 95 -19.11 8.66 -11.23
C ASP A 95 -17.96 8.45 -12.22
N ALA A 96 -18.06 7.41 -13.04
CA ALA A 96 -17.12 7.13 -14.12
C ALA A 96 -17.12 8.17 -15.24
N ALA A 97 -18.24 8.86 -15.49
CA ALA A 97 -18.30 9.86 -16.55
C ALA A 97 -17.31 11.00 -16.25
N SER A 98 -17.21 11.38 -14.98
CA SER A 98 -16.25 12.36 -14.46
C SER A 98 -14.82 11.84 -14.26
N GLY A 99 -14.54 10.55 -14.49
CA GLY A 99 -13.20 9.96 -14.43
C GLY A 99 -12.35 10.22 -15.67
N ILE A 100 -11.02 10.11 -15.52
CA ILE A 100 -10.03 10.23 -16.59
C ILE A 100 -9.37 8.86 -16.82
N GLY A 101 -9.50 8.32 -18.03
CA GLY A 101 -8.99 7.01 -18.42
C GLY A 101 -9.68 6.53 -19.71
N ASP A 102 -9.14 5.47 -20.29
CA ASP A 102 -9.70 4.81 -21.48
C ASP A 102 -10.85 3.86 -21.09
N VAL A 103 -10.68 3.12 -19.99
CA VAL A 103 -11.71 2.25 -19.42
C VAL A 103 -12.14 2.83 -18.08
N LYS A 104 -13.44 2.95 -17.87
CA LYS A 104 -14.00 3.57 -16.66
C LYS A 104 -15.25 2.83 -16.20
N TYR A 105 -15.38 2.68 -14.89
CA TYR A 105 -16.51 2.02 -14.26
C TYR A 105 -16.96 2.78 -13.01
N SER A 106 -18.27 2.87 -12.81
CA SER A 106 -18.85 3.61 -11.70
C SER A 106 -18.85 2.75 -10.44
N GLY A 107 -18.63 3.38 -9.29
CA GLY A 107 -18.83 2.71 -8.01
C GLY A 107 -20.31 2.41 -7.74
N GLY A 108 -20.56 1.50 -6.81
CA GLY A 108 -21.91 1.19 -6.36
C GLY A 108 -22.50 2.29 -5.49
N ALA A 109 -23.79 2.59 -5.67
CA ALA A 109 -24.53 3.44 -4.74
C ALA A 109 -24.77 2.73 -3.41
N ARG A 110 -25.02 3.50 -2.35
CA ARG A 110 -25.52 2.89 -1.11
C ARG A 110 -26.98 2.44 -1.27
N GLY A 111 -27.44 1.60 -0.36
CA GLY A 111 -28.84 1.31 -0.16
C GLY A 111 -29.66 2.52 0.31
N LEU A 112 -30.94 2.54 -0.06
CA LEU A 112 -31.89 3.52 0.48
C LEU A 112 -32.18 3.24 1.96
N ALA A 113 -32.75 4.22 2.67
CA ALA A 113 -33.25 4.08 4.04
C ALA A 113 -32.22 3.47 5.02
N ASN A 114 -31.00 4.02 5.03
CA ASN A 114 -29.88 3.54 5.85
C ASN A 114 -29.41 2.11 5.51
N GLY A 115 -29.52 1.73 4.23
CA GLY A 115 -29.08 0.45 3.73
C GLY A 115 -27.56 0.31 3.54
N GLY A 116 -27.15 -0.86 3.07
CA GLY A 116 -25.74 -1.25 2.95
C GLY A 116 -24.91 -0.33 2.04
N GLY A 117 -23.60 -0.35 2.23
CA GLY A 117 -22.65 0.40 1.40
C GLY A 117 -22.54 -0.17 -0.01
N GLY A 118 -22.20 0.68 -0.97
CA GLY A 118 -21.93 0.26 -2.35
C GLY A 118 -20.53 -0.36 -2.50
N GLY A 119 -20.40 -1.35 -3.38
CA GLY A 119 -19.09 -1.90 -3.74
C GLY A 119 -18.27 -0.93 -4.59
N ALA A 120 -16.95 -1.03 -4.50
CA ALA A 120 -16.04 -0.31 -5.39
C ALA A 120 -16.15 -0.84 -6.83
N ALA A 121 -15.94 0.03 -7.80
CA ALA A 121 -15.66 -0.41 -9.16
C ALA A 121 -14.28 -1.08 -9.24
N GLY A 122 -14.04 -1.87 -10.30
CA GLY A 122 -12.76 -2.54 -10.51
C GLY A 122 -12.54 -2.95 -11.96
N PRO A 123 -11.46 -3.67 -12.27
CA PRO A 123 -11.14 -4.08 -13.64
C PRO A 123 -12.20 -4.98 -14.31
N HIS A 124 -13.09 -5.57 -13.52
CA HIS A 124 -14.17 -6.45 -13.99
C HIS A 124 -15.54 -5.76 -14.09
N GLY A 125 -15.66 -4.46 -13.78
CA GLY A 125 -16.88 -3.69 -14.02
C GLY A 125 -17.25 -2.70 -12.91
N ASN A 126 -18.52 -2.26 -12.96
CA ASN A 126 -19.10 -1.34 -11.98
C ASN A 126 -19.22 -1.98 -10.60
N GLY A 127 -19.05 -1.20 -9.55
CA GLY A 127 -19.42 -1.64 -8.21
C GLY A 127 -20.94 -1.82 -8.10
N ALA A 128 -21.39 -2.84 -7.37
CA ALA A 128 -22.81 -3.09 -7.17
C ALA A 128 -23.37 -2.25 -6.02
N ALA A 129 -24.66 -1.94 -6.08
CA ALA A 129 -25.34 -1.20 -5.01
C ALA A 129 -25.52 -2.06 -3.74
N GLY A 130 -25.55 -1.40 -2.59
CA GLY A 130 -26.00 -2.03 -1.35
C GLY A 130 -27.50 -2.31 -1.35
N GLY A 131 -27.95 -3.24 -0.51
CA GLY A 131 -29.36 -3.52 -0.28
C GLY A 131 -30.06 -2.37 0.44
N SER A 132 -31.39 -2.27 0.30
CA SER A 132 -32.16 -1.17 0.91
C SER A 132 -32.73 -1.54 2.29
N GLY A 133 -32.84 -0.55 3.18
CA GLY A 133 -33.41 -0.69 4.53
C GLY A 133 -32.39 -1.05 5.61
N GLY A 134 -32.79 -0.89 6.88
CA GLY A 134 -31.99 -1.32 8.03
C GLY A 134 -31.71 -2.82 7.99
N GLY A 135 -30.51 -3.24 8.34
CA GLY A 135 -30.08 -4.63 8.32
C GLY A 135 -29.85 -5.22 6.94
N SER A 136 -29.74 -4.41 5.88
CA SER A 136 -29.46 -4.90 4.52
C SER A 136 -27.97 -5.17 4.28
N GLY A 137 -27.65 -6.01 3.29
CA GLY A 137 -26.27 -6.33 2.92
C GLY A 137 -25.61 -5.27 2.04
N GLY A 138 -24.28 -5.22 2.04
CA GLY A 138 -23.49 -4.35 1.16
C GLY A 138 -23.36 -4.91 -0.26
N GLY A 139 -23.02 -4.06 -1.23
CA GLY A 139 -22.84 -4.46 -2.63
C GLY A 139 -21.49 -5.13 -2.90
N GLY A 140 -21.43 -6.04 -3.86
CA GLY A 140 -20.18 -6.64 -4.34
C GLY A 140 -19.35 -5.67 -5.19
N ASN A 141 -18.04 -5.92 -5.25
CA ASN A 141 -17.10 -5.14 -6.04
C ASN A 141 -17.11 -5.50 -7.54
N GLY A 142 -16.65 -4.57 -8.39
CA GLY A 142 -16.10 -4.86 -9.73
C GLY A 142 -16.94 -5.74 -10.66
N GLY A 143 -18.24 -5.49 -10.82
CA GLY A 143 -19.14 -6.33 -11.63
C GLY A 143 -19.91 -7.38 -10.82
N GLY A 144 -19.77 -7.34 -9.50
CA GLY A 144 -20.49 -8.20 -8.55
C GLY A 144 -22.01 -7.94 -8.48
N SER A 145 -22.67 -8.66 -7.56
CA SER A 145 -24.12 -8.55 -7.34
C SER A 145 -24.48 -7.52 -6.28
N THR A 146 -25.70 -7.01 -6.33
CA THR A 146 -26.25 -6.12 -5.30
C THR A 146 -26.41 -6.85 -3.97
N GLY A 147 -26.29 -6.11 -2.87
CA GLY A 147 -26.66 -6.63 -1.55
C GLY A 147 -28.17 -6.85 -1.45
N ALA A 148 -28.59 -7.86 -0.68
CA ALA A 148 -30.01 -8.11 -0.43
C ALA A 148 -30.58 -7.12 0.59
N ALA A 149 -31.87 -6.79 0.43
CA ALA A 149 -32.63 -6.11 1.48
C ALA A 149 -32.76 -7.03 2.72
N SER A 150 -33.03 -6.45 3.88
CA SER A 150 -33.40 -7.24 5.06
C SER A 150 -34.80 -7.85 4.89
N SER A 151 -35.02 -8.98 5.56
CA SER A 151 -36.32 -9.62 5.66
C SER A 151 -36.52 -10.02 7.11
N PHE A 152 -37.29 -9.22 7.86
CA PHE A 152 -37.48 -9.45 9.29
C PHE A 152 -37.87 -10.92 9.58
N PRO A 153 -37.22 -11.58 10.55
CA PRO A 153 -36.25 -11.06 11.52
C PRO A 153 -34.79 -11.32 11.11
N SER A 154 -34.45 -11.30 9.83
CA SER A 154 -33.11 -11.60 9.32
C SER A 154 -32.51 -10.42 8.58
N GLY A 155 -31.20 -10.24 8.74
CA GLY A 155 -30.43 -9.32 7.93
C GLY A 155 -30.34 -9.79 6.47
N GLY A 156 -30.14 -8.87 5.55
CA GLY A 156 -29.89 -9.16 4.14
C GLY A 156 -28.47 -9.67 3.92
N ALA A 157 -28.31 -10.67 3.05
CA ALA A 157 -26.98 -11.11 2.62
C ALA A 157 -26.25 -10.03 1.81
N GLY A 158 -24.93 -9.98 1.94
CA GLY A 158 -24.05 -9.16 1.11
C GLY A 158 -23.98 -9.66 -0.33
N GLY A 159 -23.70 -8.76 -1.26
CA GLY A 159 -23.52 -9.05 -2.67
C GLY A 159 -22.22 -9.82 -2.93
N ASN A 160 -22.23 -10.68 -3.94
CA ASN A 160 -21.06 -11.43 -4.36
C ASN A 160 -20.12 -10.58 -5.22
N ASN A 161 -18.83 -10.93 -5.26
CA ASN A 161 -17.85 -10.35 -6.17
C ASN A 161 -18.11 -10.74 -7.64
N PHE A 162 -17.24 -10.30 -8.56
CA PHE A 162 -17.32 -10.61 -9.99
C PHE A 162 -17.29 -12.12 -10.31
N GLY A 163 -16.70 -12.94 -9.42
CA GLY A 163 -16.68 -14.40 -9.52
C GLY A 163 -17.94 -15.08 -9.00
N GLY A 164 -18.94 -14.32 -8.54
CA GLY A 164 -20.22 -14.83 -8.06
C GLY A 164 -20.17 -15.43 -6.66
N THR A 165 -19.15 -15.14 -5.86
CA THR A 165 -19.03 -15.63 -4.46
C THR A 165 -18.59 -14.53 -3.48
N GLY A 166 -18.45 -14.87 -2.20
CA GLY A 166 -17.81 -14.02 -1.20
C GLY A 166 -18.73 -13.06 -0.43
N GLY A 167 -20.02 -12.99 -0.75
CA GLY A 167 -20.99 -12.22 0.04
C GLY A 167 -21.14 -12.76 1.47
N GLY A 168 -21.17 -11.87 2.45
CA GLY A 168 -21.41 -12.21 3.85
C GLY A 168 -22.87 -12.56 4.11
N ALA A 169 -23.13 -13.61 4.91
CA ALA A 169 -24.47 -13.94 5.36
C ALA A 169 -25.06 -12.81 6.24
N GLY A 170 -26.36 -12.54 6.11
CA GLY A 170 -27.06 -11.64 7.04
C GLY A 170 -27.17 -12.26 8.44
N GLY A 171 -27.37 -11.41 9.46
CA GLY A 171 -27.59 -11.86 10.82
C GLY A 171 -28.85 -12.71 10.93
N ALA A 172 -28.73 -13.92 11.50
CA ALA A 172 -29.84 -14.86 11.64
C ALA A 172 -30.56 -14.64 12.98
N ALA A 173 -31.80 -14.14 12.94
CA ALA A 173 -32.61 -13.83 14.13
C ALA A 173 -32.11 -12.65 14.99
N THR A 174 -32.97 -12.26 15.93
CA THR A 174 -32.88 -11.10 16.83
C THR A 174 -31.46 -10.88 17.37
N ALA A 175 -30.92 -9.68 17.17
CA ALA A 175 -29.63 -9.20 17.66
C ALA A 175 -28.34 -9.82 17.06
N LEU A 176 -28.40 -10.70 16.05
CA LEU A 176 -27.16 -11.26 15.48
C LEU A 176 -26.46 -10.32 14.48
N PRO A 177 -25.13 -10.19 14.55
CA PRO A 177 -24.35 -9.43 13.57
C PRO A 177 -24.36 -10.12 12.20
N GLY A 178 -24.26 -9.31 11.15
CA GLY A 178 -23.99 -9.82 9.81
C GLY A 178 -22.55 -10.30 9.66
N ALA A 179 -22.34 -11.34 8.84
CA ALA A 179 -21.00 -11.83 8.55
C ALA A 179 -20.26 -10.88 7.60
N ALA A 180 -18.93 -10.80 7.75
CA ALA A 180 -18.11 -10.07 6.80
C ALA A 180 -18.08 -10.74 5.42
N GLY A 181 -17.96 -9.94 4.37
CA GLY A 181 -17.67 -10.42 3.02
C GLY A 181 -16.21 -10.84 2.86
N THR A 182 -15.91 -11.54 1.77
CA THR A 182 -14.57 -12.01 1.40
C THR A 182 -14.31 -11.75 -0.09
N ASN A 183 -13.04 -11.59 -0.48
CA ASN A 183 -12.62 -11.46 -1.88
C ASN A 183 -13.42 -10.41 -2.68
N GLY A 184 -13.74 -9.27 -2.08
CA GLY A 184 -14.52 -8.19 -2.71
C GLY A 184 -16.04 -8.30 -2.57
N GLY A 185 -16.53 -9.38 -1.96
CA GLY A 185 -17.94 -9.52 -1.59
C GLY A 185 -18.38 -8.52 -0.52
N GLY A 186 -19.64 -8.13 -0.57
CA GLY A 186 -20.24 -7.24 0.41
C GLY A 186 -20.49 -7.91 1.76
N GLY A 187 -20.50 -7.13 2.84
CA GLY A 187 -20.85 -7.63 4.17
C GLY A 187 -22.36 -7.87 4.32
N GLY A 188 -22.73 -8.88 5.11
CA GLY A 188 -24.13 -9.12 5.46
C GLY A 188 -24.66 -8.05 6.41
N GLY A 189 -25.95 -7.73 6.33
CA GLY A 189 -26.58 -6.81 7.27
C GLY A 189 -26.87 -7.47 8.61
N GLY A 190 -26.89 -6.66 9.68
CA GLY A 190 -27.29 -7.13 11.00
C GLY A 190 -28.78 -7.43 11.08
N SER A 191 -29.20 -8.33 11.97
CA SER A 191 -30.62 -8.61 12.14
C SER A 191 -31.38 -7.36 12.58
N PRO A 192 -32.50 -7.00 11.93
CA PRO A 192 -33.46 -6.09 12.52
C PRO A 192 -34.08 -6.79 13.74
N ASP A 193 -34.18 -6.09 14.86
CA ASP A 193 -34.76 -6.60 16.09
C ASP A 193 -35.66 -5.52 16.68
N ASP A 194 -36.78 -5.93 17.26
CA ASP A 194 -37.67 -5.05 18.03
C ASP A 194 -37.15 -4.89 19.48
N SER A 195 -36.13 -5.66 19.87
CA SER A 195 -35.42 -5.52 21.15
C SER A 195 -34.32 -4.45 21.10
N ASP A 196 -33.92 -3.94 22.26
CA ASP A 196 -32.99 -2.82 22.44
C ASP A 196 -31.56 -3.05 21.91
N THR A 197 -31.23 -4.22 21.35
CA THR A 197 -29.88 -4.53 20.84
C THR A 197 -29.87 -5.11 19.42
N PRO A 198 -30.01 -4.29 18.37
CA PRO A 198 -29.98 -4.75 16.98
C PRO A 198 -28.58 -5.23 16.57
N GLY A 199 -28.52 -6.12 15.56
CA GLY A 199 -27.26 -6.65 15.06
C GLY A 199 -26.45 -5.61 14.30
N VAL A 200 -25.12 -5.62 14.46
CA VAL A 200 -24.22 -4.78 13.64
C VAL A 200 -24.04 -5.34 12.23
N GLY A 201 -23.80 -4.46 11.27
CA GLY A 201 -23.49 -4.87 9.89
C GLY A 201 -22.09 -5.50 9.77
N GLY A 202 -21.96 -6.48 8.88
CA GLY A 202 -20.68 -7.08 8.53
C GLY A 202 -19.85 -6.17 7.63
N ASN A 203 -18.53 -6.27 7.74
CA ASN A 203 -17.60 -5.52 6.89
C ASN A 203 -17.61 -6.04 5.44
N GLY A 204 -17.33 -5.16 4.47
CA GLY A 204 -17.04 -5.57 3.10
C GLY A 204 -15.69 -6.28 3.00
N GLY A 205 -15.58 -7.24 2.09
CA GLY A 205 -14.33 -7.96 1.81
C GLY A 205 -13.37 -7.15 0.93
N ASN A 206 -12.07 -7.36 1.11
CA ASN A 206 -11.06 -6.84 0.18
C ASN A 206 -11.05 -7.67 -1.10
N GLY A 207 -10.98 -7.04 -2.27
CA GLY A 207 -10.82 -7.72 -3.54
C GLY A 207 -9.44 -8.37 -3.69
N THR A 208 -9.27 -9.13 -4.78
CA THR A 208 -8.02 -9.85 -5.10
C THR A 208 -7.62 -9.75 -6.56
N GLU A 209 -8.11 -8.71 -7.26
CA GLU A 209 -7.96 -8.58 -8.72
C GLU A 209 -6.50 -8.41 -9.17
N TRP A 210 -5.65 -7.86 -8.31
CA TRP A 210 -4.22 -7.64 -8.64
C TRP A 210 -3.30 -8.59 -7.89
N ASP A 211 -3.56 -8.84 -6.60
CA ASP A 211 -2.90 -9.90 -5.82
C ASP A 211 -3.76 -10.36 -4.64
N ALA A 212 -3.22 -11.19 -3.74
CA ALA A 212 -3.95 -11.75 -2.60
C ALA A 212 -4.40 -10.70 -1.55
N THR A 213 -3.87 -9.48 -1.60
CA THR A 213 -4.08 -8.40 -0.63
C THR A 213 -4.58 -7.10 -1.24
N HIS A 214 -4.48 -6.94 -2.56
CA HIS A 214 -4.86 -5.76 -3.31
C HIS A 214 -5.96 -6.09 -4.32
N GLY A 215 -7.08 -5.41 -4.14
CA GLY A 215 -8.24 -5.47 -5.03
C GLY A 215 -9.36 -4.56 -4.56
N SER A 216 -10.33 -4.31 -5.44
CA SER A 216 -11.43 -3.40 -5.16
C SER A 216 -12.31 -3.93 -4.01
N GLY A 217 -12.74 -3.05 -3.12
CA GLY A 217 -13.45 -3.42 -1.89
C GLY A 217 -14.95 -3.62 -2.09
N GLY A 218 -15.52 -4.62 -1.42
CA GLY A 218 -16.98 -4.75 -1.27
C GLY A 218 -17.56 -3.68 -0.36
N GLY A 219 -18.86 -3.41 -0.49
CA GLY A 219 -19.59 -2.54 0.42
C GLY A 219 -19.93 -3.25 1.74
N ALA A 220 -20.08 -2.51 2.82
CA ALA A 220 -20.45 -3.09 4.11
C ALA A 220 -21.96 -3.29 4.27
N GLY A 221 -22.36 -4.22 5.13
CA GLY A 221 -23.76 -4.35 5.56
C GLY A 221 -24.20 -3.21 6.49
N ALA A 222 -25.49 -2.90 6.50
CA ALA A 222 -26.09 -1.98 7.46
C ALA A 222 -26.36 -2.66 8.80
N GLY A 223 -26.36 -1.90 9.89
CA GLY A 223 -26.88 -2.35 11.18
C GLY A 223 -28.41 -2.52 11.12
N GLY A 224 -28.96 -3.35 12.02
CA GLY A 224 -30.37 -3.77 12.01
C GLY A 224 -31.40 -2.64 12.03
N ASP A 225 -31.09 -1.53 12.69
CA ASP A 225 -31.98 -0.37 12.85
C ASP A 225 -31.22 0.95 12.63
N ALA A 226 -31.85 2.13 12.77
CA ALA A 226 -31.22 3.46 12.60
C ALA A 226 -30.09 3.79 13.59
N SER A 227 -30.07 3.18 14.78
CA SER A 227 -29.08 3.49 15.82
C SER A 227 -27.83 2.62 15.76
N THR A 228 -27.93 1.43 15.14
CA THR A 228 -26.86 0.44 15.13
C THR A 228 -25.82 0.72 14.05
N ALA A 229 -24.56 0.48 14.39
CA ALA A 229 -23.43 0.62 13.48
C ALA A 229 -23.53 -0.36 12.29
N GLY A 230 -23.21 0.15 11.10
CA GLY A 230 -22.93 -0.72 9.95
C GLY A 230 -21.54 -1.35 10.05
N GLY A 231 -21.14 -2.05 8.99
CA GLY A 231 -19.74 -2.43 8.80
C GLY A 231 -18.92 -1.35 8.10
N SER A 232 -17.61 -1.54 8.08
CA SER A 232 -16.67 -0.81 7.21
C SER A 232 -16.66 -1.39 5.80
N GLY A 233 -16.45 -0.55 4.79
CA GLY A 233 -16.22 -1.03 3.43
C GLY A 233 -14.90 -1.79 3.30
N GLY A 234 -14.75 -2.58 2.23
CA GLY A 234 -13.48 -3.19 1.88
C GLY A 234 -12.40 -2.14 1.60
N LEU A 235 -11.14 -2.51 1.80
CA LEU A 235 -9.99 -1.60 1.95
C LEU A 235 -9.85 -0.56 0.83
N TYR A 236 -10.11 -0.93 -0.42
CA TYR A 236 -9.93 -0.06 -1.58
C TYR A 236 -11.25 0.33 -2.23
N GLY A 237 -11.75 1.52 -1.91
CA GLY A 237 -12.92 2.13 -2.52
C GLY A 237 -14.27 1.57 -2.05
N GLY A 238 -14.34 0.61 -1.11
CA GLY A 238 -15.62 0.05 -0.66
C GLY A 238 -16.42 1.06 0.18
N GLY A 239 -17.74 1.12 0.00
CA GLY A 239 -18.62 1.97 0.80
C GLY A 239 -18.93 1.38 2.18
N ALA A 240 -18.99 2.21 3.22
CA ALA A 240 -19.43 1.82 4.55
C ALA A 240 -20.95 1.62 4.61
N GLY A 241 -21.41 0.80 5.56
CA GLY A 241 -22.83 0.47 5.73
C GLY A 241 -23.67 1.57 6.36
N ARG A 242 -23.04 2.65 6.88
CA ARG A 242 -23.69 3.80 7.52
C ARG A 242 -22.73 4.94 7.86
N SER A 243 -23.31 6.10 8.17
CA SER A 243 -22.61 7.28 8.68
C SER A 243 -21.86 6.97 9.99
N ASN A 244 -20.67 7.59 10.15
CA ASN A 244 -19.68 7.40 11.22
C ASN A 244 -18.64 6.28 11.00
N LEU A 245 -18.72 5.56 9.89
CA LEU A 245 -17.73 4.58 9.51
C LEU A 245 -16.99 5.02 8.26
N SER A 246 -15.71 4.69 8.20
CA SER A 246 -14.91 4.92 7.01
C SER A 246 -15.22 3.85 5.97
N GLY A 247 -15.43 4.28 4.73
CA GLY A 247 -15.25 3.39 3.58
C GLY A 247 -13.77 3.08 3.34
N GLY A 248 -13.48 2.44 2.22
CA GLY A 248 -12.13 2.13 1.78
C GLY A 248 -11.43 3.34 1.18
N GLN A 249 -10.14 3.48 1.45
CA GLN A 249 -9.28 4.45 0.77
C GLN A 249 -9.16 4.15 -0.74
N GLY A 250 -8.56 5.05 -1.51
CA GLY A 250 -8.21 4.80 -2.90
C GLY A 250 -6.99 3.89 -3.06
N ILE A 251 -6.67 3.58 -4.32
CA ILE A 251 -5.43 2.91 -4.72
C ILE A 251 -5.04 3.32 -6.14
N ILE A 252 -3.73 3.40 -6.39
CA ILE A 252 -3.17 3.48 -7.74
C ILE A 252 -2.36 2.21 -8.00
N VAL A 253 -2.61 1.56 -9.13
CA VAL A 253 -1.90 0.37 -9.58
C VAL A 253 -1.17 0.68 -10.87
N ILE A 254 0.14 0.45 -10.88
CA ILE A 254 1.01 0.68 -12.03
C ILE A 254 1.49 -0.69 -12.49
N THR A 255 1.14 -1.08 -13.70
CA THR A 255 1.64 -2.32 -14.32
C THR A 255 2.47 -1.96 -15.53
N TYR A 256 3.69 -2.49 -15.66
CA TYR A 256 4.49 -2.32 -16.87
C TYR A 256 5.37 -3.54 -17.13
N THR A 257 5.64 -3.80 -18.40
CA THR A 257 6.72 -4.72 -18.77
C THR A 257 7.97 -3.88 -19.03
N PRO A 258 9.08 -4.10 -18.29
CA PRO A 258 10.32 -3.40 -18.56
C PRO A 258 10.66 -3.34 -20.05
N GLY A 259 11.14 -2.19 -20.51
CA GLY A 259 11.84 -2.07 -21.78
C GLY A 259 13.13 -2.88 -21.69
N GLY A 260 13.67 -3.30 -22.85
CA GLY A 260 15.06 -3.78 -22.86
C GLY A 260 15.94 -2.73 -22.18
N ALA A 261 17.01 -3.16 -21.52
CA ALA A 261 17.97 -2.23 -20.91
C ALA A 261 18.24 -1.08 -21.89
N PRO A 262 18.22 0.18 -21.44
CA PRO A 262 18.43 1.32 -22.34
C PRO A 262 19.67 1.02 -23.16
N ASP A 263 19.56 1.11 -24.49
CA ASP A 263 20.66 0.79 -25.38
C ASP A 263 21.78 1.80 -25.17
N ILE A 264 22.65 1.49 -24.21
CA ILE A 264 23.75 2.35 -23.77
C ILE A 264 24.73 2.57 -24.93
N THR A 265 24.71 1.68 -25.92
CA THR A 265 25.50 1.75 -27.14
C THR A 265 25.19 3.01 -27.94
N GLY A 266 23.93 3.46 -27.95
CA GLY A 266 23.52 4.69 -28.63
C GLY A 266 23.95 5.97 -27.90
N THR A 267 23.88 5.98 -26.56
CA THR A 267 24.29 7.14 -25.75
C THR A 267 25.81 7.29 -25.71
N LEU A 268 26.57 6.19 -25.58
CA LEU A 268 28.03 6.26 -25.70
C LEU A 268 28.46 6.78 -27.08
N ALA A 269 27.82 6.33 -28.15
CA ALA A 269 28.14 6.81 -29.51
C ALA A 269 27.87 8.31 -29.69
N ALA A 270 26.78 8.84 -29.13
CA ALA A 270 26.46 10.27 -29.19
C ALA A 270 27.41 11.14 -28.34
N THR A 271 27.80 10.66 -27.15
CA THR A 271 28.79 11.34 -26.29
C THR A 271 30.18 11.31 -26.92
N LEU A 272 30.56 10.21 -27.58
CA LEU A 272 31.85 10.09 -28.29
C LEU A 272 31.88 10.89 -29.61
N ALA A 273 30.75 11.04 -30.31
CA ALA A 273 30.66 11.85 -31.52
C ALA A 273 30.75 13.38 -31.28
N GLY A 274 30.61 13.83 -30.02
CA GLY A 274 30.60 15.24 -29.63
C GLY A 274 31.96 15.93 -29.49
N GLY A 275 33.07 15.31 -29.89
CA GLY A 275 34.39 15.99 -29.96
C GLY A 275 35.57 15.26 -29.35
N TYR A 276 35.36 14.08 -28.74
CA TYR A 276 36.47 13.18 -28.46
C TYR A 276 36.58 12.18 -29.59
N ILE A 277 37.49 12.47 -30.54
CA ILE A 277 38.11 11.41 -31.35
C ILE A 277 38.94 10.57 -30.36
N ALA A 278 38.26 9.73 -29.58
CA ALA A 278 38.90 8.60 -28.95
C ALA A 278 39.28 7.69 -30.12
N ASN A 279 40.52 7.82 -30.54
CA ASN A 279 41.15 6.99 -31.54
C ASN A 279 41.27 5.57 -30.93
N ILE A 280 40.16 4.83 -30.86
CA ILE A 280 40.15 3.39 -30.61
C ILE A 280 40.55 2.71 -31.92
N THR A 281 41.76 3.05 -32.37
CA THR A 281 42.59 2.23 -33.24
C THR A 281 43.65 1.57 -32.37
N GLY A 282 43.27 1.16 -31.16
CA GLY A 282 44.04 0.24 -30.34
C GLY A 282 43.58 -1.16 -30.70
N THR A 283 44.38 -1.88 -31.48
CA THR A 283 44.28 -3.34 -31.57
C THR A 283 44.10 -3.90 -30.16
N VAL A 284 43.00 -4.62 -29.93
CA VAL A 284 42.86 -5.44 -28.73
C VAL A 284 44.00 -6.46 -28.76
N GLN A 285 45.11 -6.14 -28.10
CA GLN A 285 46.15 -7.12 -27.81
C GLN A 285 45.49 -8.16 -26.90
N PRO A 286 45.48 -9.44 -27.28
CA PRO A 286 44.98 -10.48 -26.40
C PRO A 286 45.79 -10.41 -25.10
N LEU A 287 45.08 -10.31 -23.97
CA LEU A 287 45.68 -10.40 -22.65
C LEU A 287 46.60 -11.64 -22.60
N PRO A 288 47.82 -11.52 -22.07
CA PRO A 288 48.67 -12.68 -21.88
C PRO A 288 47.92 -13.72 -21.04
N PRO A 289 48.12 -15.02 -21.31
CA PRO A 289 47.44 -16.08 -20.57
C PRO A 289 47.73 -15.91 -19.08
N VAL A 290 46.66 -15.73 -18.30
CA VAL A 290 46.72 -15.68 -16.83
C VAL A 290 47.02 -17.09 -16.34
N ASN A 291 48.30 -17.46 -16.38
CA ASN A 291 48.85 -18.53 -15.58
C ASN A 291 49.49 -17.90 -14.34
N GLN A 292 49.09 -18.42 -13.17
CA GLN A 292 49.62 -18.12 -11.84
C GLN A 292 49.41 -16.70 -11.30
N ILE A 293 48.22 -16.48 -10.72
CA ILE A 293 48.18 -15.80 -9.43
C ILE A 293 48.29 -16.89 -8.37
N ASP A 294 49.46 -16.93 -7.76
CA ASP A 294 49.82 -17.83 -6.67
C ASP A 294 48.90 -17.54 -5.47
N MET A 295 47.97 -18.47 -5.20
CA MET A 295 47.14 -18.45 -4.00
C MET A 295 47.99 -18.93 -2.81
N HIS A 296 48.80 -18.03 -2.26
CA HIS A 296 49.56 -18.31 -1.05
C HIS A 296 48.89 -17.73 0.21
N ASP A 297 47.63 -18.10 0.43
CA ASP A 297 47.12 -18.27 1.80
C ASP A 297 45.94 -19.25 1.81
N GLY A 298 46.26 -20.53 1.98
CA GLY A 298 45.34 -21.66 1.88
C GLY A 298 44.41 -21.79 3.09
N LYS A 299 43.43 -20.88 3.23
CA LYS A 299 42.28 -21.11 4.13
C LYS A 299 40.97 -21.20 3.33
N PRO A 300 40.20 -22.31 3.44
CA PRO A 300 39.00 -22.51 2.64
C PRO A 300 37.94 -21.44 2.94
N ARG A 301 37.27 -20.94 1.89
CA ARG A 301 36.14 -20.00 1.97
C ARG A 301 34.90 -20.57 2.68
N GLU A 302 34.94 -21.80 3.19
CA GLU A 302 33.83 -22.46 3.89
C GLU A 302 33.58 -21.89 5.30
N ASP A 303 34.62 -21.34 5.96
CA ASP A 303 34.52 -20.86 7.34
C ASP A 303 33.66 -19.59 7.49
N HIS A 304 33.61 -18.75 6.46
CA HIS A 304 32.88 -17.47 6.52
C HIS A 304 31.36 -17.64 6.37
N ALA A 305 30.90 -18.74 5.79
CA ALA A 305 29.47 -19.08 5.73
C ALA A 305 29.01 -19.70 7.06
N ALA A 306 29.83 -20.58 7.65
CA ALA A 306 29.57 -21.18 8.95
C ALA A 306 29.52 -20.12 10.07
N ALA A 307 30.47 -19.19 10.11
CA ALA A 307 30.50 -18.11 11.10
C ALA A 307 29.27 -17.18 11.00
N ARG A 308 28.85 -16.82 9.78
CA ARG A 308 27.62 -16.01 9.58
C ARG A 308 26.36 -16.74 10.03
N ASN A 309 26.28 -18.04 9.79
CA ASN A 309 25.13 -18.85 10.22
C ASN A 309 25.11 -19.07 11.73
N GLN A 310 26.27 -19.18 12.40
CA GLN A 310 26.37 -19.25 13.85
C GLN A 310 25.92 -17.94 14.52
N ALA A 311 26.40 -16.79 14.02
CA ALA A 311 26.01 -15.48 14.56
C ALA A 311 24.49 -15.23 14.48
N LYS A 312 23.83 -15.66 13.39
CA LYS A 312 22.37 -15.58 13.25
C LYS A 312 21.63 -16.44 14.28
N ARG A 313 22.12 -17.65 14.57
CA ARG A 313 21.50 -18.54 15.57
C ARG A 313 21.61 -17.97 16.98
N GLU A 314 22.77 -17.40 17.34
CA GLU A 314 22.98 -16.77 18.64
C GLU A 314 22.11 -15.53 18.84
N ALA A 315 21.94 -14.69 17.81
CA ALA A 315 21.06 -13.54 17.86
C ALA A 315 19.60 -13.94 18.09
N HIS A 316 19.12 -14.96 17.38
CA HIS A 316 17.76 -15.49 17.55
C HIS A 316 17.55 -16.08 18.95
N TYR A 317 18.53 -16.81 19.48
CA TYR A 317 18.47 -17.37 20.83
C TYR A 317 18.36 -16.28 21.91
N LYS A 318 19.18 -15.22 21.81
CA LYS A 318 19.14 -14.07 22.73
C LYS A 318 17.79 -13.35 22.70
N LEU A 319 17.23 -13.13 21.52
CA LEU A 319 15.91 -12.49 21.37
C LEU A 319 14.80 -13.33 22.01
N ARG A 320 14.78 -14.64 21.77
CA ARG A 320 13.77 -15.55 22.33
C ARG A 320 13.79 -15.58 23.85
N ASN A 321 14.98 -15.55 24.46
CA ASN A 321 15.13 -15.51 25.92
C ASN A 321 14.71 -14.16 26.51
N ALA A 322 15.00 -13.05 25.83
CA ALA A 322 14.54 -11.72 26.26
C ALA A 322 13.00 -11.64 26.26
N VAL A 323 12.34 -12.14 25.22
CA VAL A 323 10.87 -12.20 25.14
C VAL A 323 10.28 -13.08 26.24
N ARG A 324 10.86 -14.26 26.51
CA ARG A 324 10.43 -15.11 27.63
C ARG A 324 10.60 -14.44 29.00
N LYS A 325 11.68 -13.69 29.20
CA LYS A 325 11.92 -12.94 30.44
C LYS A 325 10.90 -11.81 30.62
N ALA A 326 10.56 -11.10 29.53
CA ALA A 326 9.52 -10.08 29.54
C ALA A 326 8.13 -10.68 29.81
N ALA A 327 7.79 -11.81 29.19
CA ALA A 327 6.53 -12.50 29.41
C ALA A 327 6.38 -13.03 30.86
N ARG A 328 7.47 -13.54 31.46
CA ARG A 328 7.48 -13.94 32.89
C ARG A 328 7.34 -12.77 33.84
N LYS A 329 7.87 -11.60 33.49
CA LYS A 329 7.69 -10.37 34.27
C LYS A 329 6.26 -9.83 34.14
N ALA A 330 5.61 -10.03 33.00
CA ALA A 330 4.23 -9.60 32.75
C ALA A 330 3.19 -10.53 33.40
N ASN A 331 3.42 -11.84 33.38
CA ASN A 331 2.51 -12.84 33.94
C ASN A 331 2.85 -13.16 35.40
N GLY A 332 2.93 -12.12 36.25
CA GLY A 332 3.32 -12.18 37.66
C GLY A 332 3.21 -13.56 38.30
N ALA A 333 4.36 -14.11 38.72
CA ALA A 333 4.40 -15.29 39.56
C ALA A 333 3.57 -14.98 40.81
N ALA A 334 2.40 -15.62 40.87
CA ALA A 334 1.50 -15.60 41.99
C ALA A 334 2.23 -16.18 43.21
N ASP A 335 2.36 -15.39 44.27
CA ASP A 335 1.86 -15.79 45.58
C ASP A 335 1.70 -14.53 46.46
N GLU A 336 0.55 -14.49 47.14
CA GLU A 336 0.05 -13.57 48.17
C GLU A 336 -0.78 -12.31 47.79
N PRO A 337 -1.89 -12.04 48.54
CA PRO A 337 -2.82 -10.94 48.25
C PRO A 337 -2.65 -9.76 49.24
N ALA A 338 -2.49 -8.52 48.76
CA ALA A 338 -2.90 -7.31 49.49
C ALA A 338 -2.77 -6.05 48.63
N GLU A 339 -3.79 -5.20 48.75
CA GLU A 339 -3.80 -3.72 48.59
C GLU A 339 -3.10 -3.10 47.36
N GLN A 340 -3.91 -2.51 46.47
CA GLN A 340 -3.46 -1.56 45.46
C GLN A 340 -2.79 -0.34 46.13
N PRO A 341 -1.48 -0.09 45.95
CA PRO A 341 -0.85 1.11 46.48
C PRO A 341 -0.85 2.22 45.41
N ALA A 342 -0.70 3.45 45.88
CA ALA A 342 -0.59 4.70 45.12
C ALA A 342 0.58 4.77 44.09
N ASP A 343 1.25 3.66 43.83
CA ASP A 343 2.51 3.54 43.09
C ASP A 343 2.32 3.59 41.56
N LEU A 344 1.13 3.27 41.04
CA LEU A 344 0.88 3.34 39.58
C LEU A 344 0.95 4.77 39.03
N LYS A 345 0.59 5.79 39.83
CA LYS A 345 0.74 7.20 39.42
C LYS A 345 2.19 7.68 39.51
N GLU A 346 2.97 7.12 40.44
CA GLU A 346 4.39 7.43 40.59
C GLU A 346 5.23 6.72 39.52
N MET A 347 4.90 5.48 39.17
CA MET A 347 5.41 4.76 38.00
C MET A 347 5.06 5.46 36.68
N ALA A 348 3.83 5.98 36.51
CA ALA A 348 3.47 6.72 35.30
C ALA A 348 4.28 8.03 35.15
N ARG A 349 4.60 8.71 36.27
CA ARG A 349 5.52 9.86 36.27
C ARG A 349 6.96 9.46 36.03
N ALA A 350 7.42 8.33 36.56
CA ALA A 350 8.75 7.78 36.30
C ALA A 350 8.93 7.38 34.82
N ILE A 351 7.92 6.76 34.21
CA ILE A 351 7.93 6.41 32.77
C ILE A 351 7.90 7.67 31.90
N GLN A 352 7.15 8.71 32.26
CA GLN A 352 7.19 10.00 31.55
C GLN A 352 8.54 10.72 31.72
N ALA A 353 9.23 10.55 32.85
CA ALA A 353 10.59 11.05 33.05
C ALA A 353 11.64 10.21 32.30
N GLU A 354 11.39 8.91 32.12
CA GLU A 354 12.26 7.97 31.39
C GLU A 354 12.16 8.16 29.85
N ILE A 355 10.97 8.49 29.34
CA ILE A 355 10.77 8.91 27.94
C ILE A 355 11.41 10.29 27.67
N LYS A 356 11.53 11.12 28.71
CA LYS A 356 12.22 12.43 28.65
C LYS A 356 13.73 12.34 28.86
N THR A 357 14.31 11.20 29.23
CA THR A 357 15.75 11.12 29.50
C THR A 357 16.51 10.88 28.21
N ASP A 358 17.26 11.89 27.80
CA ASP A 358 18.60 11.95 27.18
C ASP A 358 19.10 10.87 26.22
N GLY A 359 18.69 9.61 26.29
CA GLY A 359 19.18 8.52 25.45
C GLY A 359 18.78 8.63 23.98
N ILE A 360 17.54 9.06 23.68
CA ILE A 360 17.10 9.25 22.29
C ILE A 360 17.79 10.49 21.69
N VAL A 361 17.90 11.56 22.47
CA VAL A 361 18.58 12.80 22.02
C VAL A 361 20.09 12.59 21.88
N ALA A 362 20.72 11.83 22.76
CA ALA A 362 22.12 11.43 22.64
C ALA A 362 22.35 10.55 21.41
N ARG A 363 21.49 9.55 21.16
CA ARG A 363 21.57 8.74 19.93
C ARG A 363 21.36 9.56 18.67
N LEU A 364 20.46 10.54 18.68
CA LEU A 364 20.29 11.48 17.57
C LEU A 364 21.53 12.37 17.38
N ARG A 365 22.21 12.76 18.46
CA ARG A 365 23.48 13.50 18.40
C ARG A 365 24.60 12.62 17.82
N ASP A 366 24.68 11.35 18.21
CA ASP A 366 25.67 10.40 17.70
C ASP A 366 25.43 10.10 16.21
N ILE A 367 24.17 9.94 15.80
CA ILE A 367 23.80 9.78 14.38
C ILE A 367 24.21 11.02 13.58
N ARG A 368 23.97 12.24 14.09
CA ARG A 368 24.41 13.48 13.43
C ARG A 368 25.93 13.56 13.31
N LYS A 369 26.67 13.08 14.30
CA LYS A 369 28.13 13.01 14.26
C LYS A 369 28.62 12.04 13.17
N LEU A 370 28.04 10.84 13.10
CA LEU A 370 28.33 9.84 12.06
C LEU A 370 28.04 10.36 10.64
N VAL A 371 26.94 11.10 10.47
CA VAL A 371 26.61 11.74 9.18
C VAL A 371 27.64 12.79 8.79
N ALA A 372 28.13 13.60 9.75
CA ALA A 372 29.17 14.59 9.49
C ALA A 372 30.53 13.95 9.15
N GLU A 373 30.91 12.87 9.84
CA GLU A 373 32.13 12.09 9.54
C GLU A 373 32.06 11.47 8.14
N TYR A 374 30.90 10.93 7.75
CA TYR A 374 30.69 10.39 6.40
C TYR A 374 30.77 11.46 5.31
N GLN A 375 30.21 12.66 5.55
CA GLN A 375 30.31 13.77 4.61
C GLN A 375 31.75 14.28 4.45
N ALA A 376 32.54 14.31 5.54
CA ALA A 376 33.95 14.66 5.47
C ALA A 376 34.76 13.64 4.66
N GLU A 377 34.47 12.33 4.80
CA GLU A 377 35.14 11.29 4.02
C GLU A 377 34.78 11.36 2.53
N LEU A 378 33.52 11.65 2.19
CA LEU A 378 33.12 11.89 0.81
C LEU A 378 33.84 13.10 0.20
N ALA A 379 34.00 14.19 0.96
CA ALA A 379 34.77 15.35 0.49
C ALA A 379 36.26 15.03 0.29
N ARG A 380 36.84 14.20 1.17
CA ARG A 380 38.23 13.71 1.04
C ARG A 380 38.42 12.89 -0.24
N LEU A 381 37.52 11.94 -0.49
CA LEU A 381 37.56 11.10 -1.70
C LEU A 381 37.35 11.92 -2.99
N ALA A 382 36.51 12.95 -2.95
CA ALA A 382 36.34 13.87 -4.07
C ALA A 382 37.64 14.64 -4.37
N GLN A 383 38.35 15.11 -3.34
CA GLN A 383 39.65 15.75 -3.51
C GLN A 383 40.71 14.79 -4.05
N GLU A 384 40.77 13.55 -3.56
CA GLU A 384 41.70 12.53 -4.09
C GLU A 384 41.44 12.24 -5.58
N ALA A 385 40.17 12.18 -5.99
CA ALA A 385 39.80 12.02 -7.38
C ALA A 385 40.18 13.23 -8.25
N GLU A 386 40.05 14.45 -7.73
CA GLU A 386 40.54 15.66 -8.40
C GLU A 386 42.06 15.64 -8.55
N ASP A 387 42.80 15.26 -7.50
CA ASP A 387 44.26 15.17 -7.51
C ASP A 387 44.76 14.06 -8.47
N GLU A 388 44.09 12.90 -8.52
CA GLU A 388 44.37 11.85 -9.51
C GLU A 388 44.09 12.33 -10.94
N THR A 389 43.00 13.07 -11.14
CA THR A 389 42.65 13.64 -12.45
C THR A 389 43.70 14.66 -12.90
N VAL A 390 44.19 15.51 -11.99
CA VAL A 390 45.27 16.47 -12.25
C VAL A 390 46.59 15.76 -12.53
N ALA A 391 46.91 14.69 -11.79
CA ALA A 391 48.11 13.88 -12.03
C ALA A 391 48.08 13.19 -13.40
N ILE A 392 46.91 12.71 -13.85
CA ILE A 392 46.70 12.17 -15.18
C ILE A 392 46.91 13.25 -16.25
N LEU A 393 46.33 14.44 -16.07
CA LEU A 393 46.50 15.59 -16.98
C LEU A 393 47.98 16.04 -17.12
N LEU A 394 48.75 16.00 -16.03
CA LEU A 394 50.18 16.31 -16.04
C LEU A 394 51.02 15.22 -16.76
N LEU A 395 50.63 13.95 -16.67
CA LEU A 395 51.33 12.82 -17.30
C LEU A 395 51.01 12.68 -18.80
N THR A 396 49.83 13.11 -19.23
CA THR A 396 49.44 13.08 -20.66
C THR A 396 50.01 14.24 -21.47
N GLY A 397 50.64 15.23 -20.83
CA GLY A 397 51.32 16.34 -21.51
C GLY A 397 50.37 17.40 -22.08
N ASP A 398 49.11 17.42 -21.65
CA ASP A 398 48.11 18.40 -22.06
C ASP A 398 48.01 19.54 -21.02
N ILE A 399 49.11 20.26 -20.81
CA ILE A 399 49.10 21.62 -20.23
C ILE A 399 49.77 22.58 -21.19
#